data_AF-W2TUR4-F1
#
_entry.id   AF-W2TUR4-F1
#
_cell.length_a   1.000
_cell.length_b   1.000
_cell.length_c   1.000
_cell.angle_alpha   90.00
_cell.angle_beta   90.00
_cell.angle_gamma   90.00
#
_symmetry.space_group_name_H-M   'P 1'
#
loop_
_entity.id
_entity.type
_entity.pdbx_description
1 polymer ?
#
loop_
_entity_poly.entity_id
_entity_poly.type
_entity_poly.pdbx_seq_one_letter_code
_entity_poly.pdbx_strand_id
1 'polypeptide(L)'
;MVIRIYSTAEKASRSLEAIRVSGQAQRGLWPALPPVADKYRLIGCAIAKNLSTVLTAILCFLFDTDGFLMNNRNLTGDLYQIRFCLKRNEYDNIPIIYNNYNFDPNIWGMIAIVRDPLERFVSGFSDKCLRKQSWRNFTNHCQGCETNLTCFMERLYARMMRWTTKDEFERGSFDDNHFFPQNWRCDFRSYLNHYHIIKYASSKQSEFREDLIAILRKYNVSETSTRYIRTSLSSSRTRHTTKGTLEQQETRQAILTNHYHMDLLIKMFYYDFVLFGFPFPQLN
;
A
#
# COMPACT_ATOMS: atom_id res chain seq x y z
N MET A 1 5.02 28.60 16.23
CA MET A 1 5.24 27.14 16.22
C MET A 1 6.46 26.86 15.36
N VAL A 2 7.56 26.42 15.97
CA VAL A 2 8.85 26.27 15.28
C VAL A 2 8.80 24.98 14.46
N ILE A 3 8.73 25.10 13.13
CA ILE A 3 9.01 23.99 12.22
C ILE A 3 10.47 23.62 12.44
N ARG A 4 10.75 22.60 13.25
CA ARG A 4 12.11 22.08 13.43
C ARG A 4 12.57 21.50 12.10
N ILE A 5 13.48 22.21 11.43
CA ILE A 5 14.26 21.68 10.32
C ILE A 5 15.23 20.66 10.94
N TYR A 6 14.85 19.39 10.92
CA TYR A 6 15.66 18.30 11.48
C TYR A 6 16.98 18.15 10.71
N SER A 7 18.08 17.98 11.45
CA SER A 7 19.41 17.72 10.88
C SER A 7 19.43 16.39 10.12
N THR A 8 20.40 16.22 9.22
CA THR A 8 20.64 14.97 8.47
C THR A 8 20.87 13.78 9.40
N ALA A 9 21.57 13.98 10.52
CA ALA A 9 21.82 12.94 11.51
C ALA A 9 20.53 12.49 12.24
N GLU A 10 19.66 13.44 12.59
CA GLU A 10 18.38 13.12 13.25
C GLU A 10 17.42 12.40 12.31
N LYS A 11 17.42 12.76 11.02
CA LYS A 11 16.68 12.02 9.98
C LYS A 11 17.18 10.59 9.82
N ALA A 12 18.50 10.38 9.79
CA ALA A 12 19.09 9.05 9.68
C ALA A 12 18.76 8.15 10.89
N SER A 13 18.86 8.69 12.11
CA SER A 13 18.51 7.97 13.34
C SER A 13 17.04 7.53 13.35
N ARG A 14 16.12 8.42 12.97
CA ARG A 14 14.68 8.10 12.90
C ARG A 14 14.37 7.08 11.82
N SER A 15 15.06 7.12 10.68
CA SER A 15 14.94 6.10 9.64
C SER A 15 15.41 4.72 10.12
N LEU A 16 16.50 4.64 10.88
CA LEU A 16 16.96 3.38 11.47
C LEU A 16 15.97 2.81 12.49
N GLU A 17 15.39 3.67 13.33
CA GLU A 17 14.35 3.27 14.28
C GLU A 17 13.08 2.79 13.55
N ALA A 18 12.69 3.45 12.47
CA ALA A 18 11.59 3.04 11.59
C ALA A 18 11.77 1.61 11.06
N ILE A 19 12.98 1.33 10.60
CA ILE A 19 13.40 0.03 10.05
C ILE A 19 13.36 -1.04 11.13
N ARG A 20 13.79 -0.71 12.36
CA ARG A 20 13.70 -1.63 13.51
C ARG A 20 12.26 -1.97 13.85
N VAL A 21 11.40 -0.95 13.98
CA VAL A 21 9.98 -1.10 14.33
C VAL A 21 9.24 -1.91 13.26
N SER A 22 9.46 -1.63 11.97
CA SER A 22 8.82 -2.39 10.89
C SER A 22 9.22 -3.86 10.89
N GLY A 23 10.48 -4.16 11.20
CA GLY A 23 10.98 -5.55 11.26
C GLY A 23 10.37 -6.39 12.39
N GLN A 24 10.04 -5.78 13.53
CA GLN A 24 9.30 -6.47 14.60
C GLN A 24 7.84 -6.71 14.19
N ALA A 25 7.20 -5.68 13.62
CA ALA A 25 5.79 -5.74 13.24
C ALA A 25 5.47 -6.56 11.97
N GLN A 26 6.47 -6.94 11.18
CA GLN A 26 6.26 -7.79 10.00
C GLN A 26 5.89 -9.24 10.33
N ARG A 27 6.27 -9.73 11.52
CA ARG A 27 5.99 -11.11 11.93
C ARG A 27 4.48 -11.26 12.18
N GLY A 28 3.81 -12.06 11.34
CA GLY A 28 2.38 -12.38 11.48
C GLY A 28 1.43 -11.54 10.64
N LEU A 29 1.90 -10.47 9.97
CA LEU A 29 1.11 -9.76 8.97
C LEU A 29 0.79 -10.69 7.81
N TRP A 30 -0.43 -10.60 7.25
CA TRP A 30 -0.74 -11.32 6.01
C TRP A 30 0.26 -10.90 4.92
N PRO A 31 0.86 -11.85 4.19
CA PRO A 31 1.84 -11.49 3.18
C PRO A 31 1.19 -10.59 2.13
N ALA A 32 1.84 -9.46 1.85
CA ALA A 32 1.54 -8.70 0.64
C ALA A 32 2.11 -9.53 -0.51
N LEU A 33 1.31 -10.47 -1.04
CA LEU A 33 1.77 -11.46 -2.02
C LEU A 33 2.43 -10.75 -3.20
N PRO A 34 3.77 -10.78 -3.37
CA PRO A 34 4.41 -9.99 -4.41
C PRO A 34 4.14 -10.63 -5.77
N PRO A 35 3.41 -9.96 -6.69
CA PRO A 35 3.32 -10.40 -8.07
C PRO A 35 4.67 -10.27 -8.79
N VAL A 36 4.97 -11.22 -9.66
CA VAL A 36 6.22 -11.31 -10.44
C VAL A 36 5.88 -11.27 -11.94
N ALA A 37 6.65 -10.50 -12.69
CA ALA A 37 6.73 -10.58 -14.15
C ALA A 37 8.19 -10.88 -14.52
N ASP A 38 8.52 -12.16 -14.50
CA ASP A 38 9.87 -12.73 -14.63
C ASP A 38 10.53 -12.41 -15.99
N LYS A 39 9.76 -12.40 -17.09
CA LYS A 39 10.22 -11.97 -18.42
C LYS A 39 10.89 -10.58 -18.40
N TYR A 40 10.43 -9.71 -17.50
CA TYR A 40 10.94 -8.35 -17.35
C TYR A 40 11.74 -8.14 -16.05
N ARG A 41 11.95 -9.21 -15.26
CA ARG A 41 12.59 -9.17 -13.94
C ARG A 41 11.96 -8.13 -13.01
N LEU A 42 10.63 -8.06 -13.00
CA LEU A 42 9.86 -7.13 -12.17
C LEU A 42 9.16 -7.85 -11.02
N ILE A 43 9.18 -7.22 -9.85
CA ILE A 43 8.43 -7.63 -8.65
C ILE A 43 7.60 -6.43 -8.17
N GLY A 44 6.34 -6.64 -7.86
CA GLY A 44 5.49 -5.62 -7.25
C GLY A 44 5.25 -5.88 -5.77
N CYS A 45 5.13 -4.83 -4.97
CA CYS A 45 4.54 -4.94 -3.64
C CYS A 45 3.08 -4.47 -3.62
N ALA A 46 2.17 -5.41 -3.39
CA ALA A 46 0.74 -5.15 -3.33
C ALA A 46 0.29 -4.64 -1.94
N ILE A 47 0.55 -3.36 -1.64
CA ILE A 47 0.08 -2.73 -0.39
C ILE A 47 -1.41 -2.37 -0.51
N ALA A 48 -2.23 -2.82 0.44
CA ALA A 48 -3.66 -2.51 0.44
C ALA A 48 -3.90 -0.99 0.45
N LYS A 49 -4.92 -0.56 -0.30
CA LYS A 49 -5.35 0.83 -0.46
C LYS A 49 -4.39 1.76 -1.21
N ASN A 50 -3.33 1.20 -1.83
CA ASN A 50 -2.36 1.90 -2.68
C ASN A 50 -2.40 1.42 -4.14
N LEU A 51 -3.59 1.27 -4.73
CA LEU A 51 -3.73 0.68 -6.08
C LEU A 51 -3.13 -0.73 -6.24
N SER A 52 -3.05 -1.51 -5.15
CA SER A 52 -2.50 -2.87 -5.16
C SER A 52 -3.13 -3.76 -6.22
N THR A 53 -4.46 -3.74 -6.36
CA THR A 53 -5.14 -4.55 -7.39
C THR A 53 -4.72 -4.17 -8.82
N VAL A 54 -4.44 -2.89 -9.07
CA VAL A 54 -3.98 -2.41 -10.37
C VAL A 54 -2.53 -2.83 -10.61
N LEU A 55 -1.64 -2.68 -9.62
CA LEU A 55 -0.25 -3.13 -9.75
C LEU A 55 -0.16 -4.64 -9.97
N THR A 56 -0.96 -5.42 -9.22
CA THR A 56 -1.07 -6.87 -9.40
C THR A 56 -1.57 -7.21 -10.80
N ALA A 57 -2.62 -6.54 -11.30
CA ALA A 57 -3.13 -6.79 -12.64
C ALA A 57 -2.12 -6.42 -13.73
N ILE A 58 -1.34 -5.34 -13.55
CA ILE A 58 -0.27 -4.96 -14.48
C ILE A 58 0.81 -6.04 -14.55
N LEU A 59 1.30 -6.51 -13.41
CA LEU A 59 2.34 -7.54 -13.40
C LEU A 59 1.80 -8.90 -13.87
N CYS A 60 0.53 -9.21 -13.62
CA CYS A 60 -0.15 -10.36 -14.20
C CYS A 60 -0.24 -10.26 -15.74
N PHE A 61 -0.60 -9.10 -16.28
CA PHE A 61 -0.59 -8.83 -17.72
C PHE A 61 0.81 -8.94 -18.33
N LEU A 62 1.85 -8.50 -17.61
CA LEU A 62 3.23 -8.62 -18.09
C LEU A 62 3.80 -10.05 -17.97
N PHE A 63 3.28 -10.84 -17.03
CA PHE A 63 3.60 -12.26 -16.87
C PHE A 63 2.98 -13.11 -17.99
N ASP A 64 1.70 -12.91 -18.30
CA ASP A 64 0.96 -13.67 -19.30
C ASP A 64 0.04 -12.74 -20.11
N THR A 65 0.64 -12.02 -21.07
CA THR A 65 -0.04 -11.01 -21.89
C THR A 65 -1.19 -11.61 -22.69
N ASP A 66 -0.93 -12.69 -23.42
CA ASP A 66 -1.92 -13.29 -24.32
C ASP A 66 -3.06 -13.91 -23.50
N GLY A 67 -2.75 -14.67 -22.44
CA GLY A 67 -3.75 -15.25 -21.56
C GLY A 67 -4.61 -14.19 -20.87
N PHE A 68 -4.01 -13.08 -20.42
CA PHE A 68 -4.74 -11.98 -19.80
C PHE A 68 -5.76 -11.34 -20.76
N LEU A 69 -5.34 -11.08 -22.00
CA LEU A 69 -6.19 -10.48 -23.03
C LEU A 69 -7.26 -11.44 -23.55
N MET A 70 -6.92 -12.72 -23.80
CA MET A 70 -7.86 -13.74 -24.28
C MET A 70 -8.97 -14.02 -23.27
N ASN A 71 -8.70 -13.87 -21.96
CA ASN A 71 -9.69 -14.01 -20.90
C ASN A 71 -10.45 -12.70 -20.62
N ASN A 72 -10.35 -11.70 -21.49
CA ASN A 72 -11.04 -10.41 -21.42
C ASN A 72 -10.85 -9.70 -20.05
N ARG A 73 -9.64 -9.83 -19.47
CA ARG A 73 -9.29 -9.19 -18.19
C ARG A 73 -8.96 -7.72 -18.40
N ASN A 74 -9.12 -6.92 -17.35
CA ASN A 74 -8.85 -5.48 -17.37
C ASN A 74 -8.04 -5.06 -16.13
N LEU A 75 -7.02 -4.23 -16.34
CA LEU A 75 -6.11 -3.70 -15.30
C LEU A 75 -6.80 -2.97 -14.14
N THR A 76 -7.95 -2.32 -14.39
CA THR A 76 -8.65 -1.51 -13.36
C THR A 76 -9.90 -2.17 -12.80
N GLY A 77 -10.39 -3.22 -13.48
CA GLY A 77 -11.59 -3.97 -13.14
C GLY A 77 -11.33 -5.31 -12.46
N ASP A 78 -10.07 -5.77 -12.42
CA ASP A 78 -9.75 -7.09 -11.89
C ASP A 78 -10.11 -7.21 -10.41
N LEU A 79 -10.71 -8.36 -10.07
CA LEU A 79 -11.20 -8.65 -8.73
C LEU A 79 -10.18 -9.49 -8.00
N TYR A 80 -9.72 -9.01 -6.84
CA TYR A 80 -8.72 -9.71 -6.04
C TYR A 80 -9.05 -11.21 -5.90
N GLN A 81 -10.27 -11.59 -5.48
CA GLN A 81 -10.60 -12.99 -5.22
C GLN A 81 -10.65 -13.92 -6.44
N ILE A 82 -10.81 -13.38 -7.65
CA ILE A 82 -10.96 -14.17 -8.89
C ILE A 82 -9.98 -13.70 -9.98
N ARG A 83 -8.87 -13.08 -9.56
CA ARG A 83 -7.85 -12.52 -10.44
C ARG A 83 -7.16 -13.61 -11.25
N PHE A 84 -6.79 -13.28 -12.49
CA PHE A 84 -6.31 -14.26 -13.46
C PHE A 84 -5.03 -14.99 -13.05
N CYS A 85 -4.10 -14.29 -12.41
CA CYS A 85 -2.81 -14.86 -12.00
C CYS A 85 -2.77 -15.31 -10.52
N LEU A 86 -3.93 -15.46 -9.87
CA LEU A 86 -4.00 -15.97 -8.50
C LEU A 86 -3.23 -17.29 -8.41
N LYS A 87 -2.24 -17.36 -7.50
CA LYS A 87 -1.34 -18.53 -7.30
C LYS A 87 -0.51 -18.93 -8.53
N ARG A 88 -0.40 -18.06 -9.55
CA ARG A 88 0.42 -18.30 -10.75
C ARG A 88 1.71 -17.48 -10.72
N ASN A 89 1.61 -16.19 -10.42
CA ASN A 89 2.76 -15.29 -10.40
C ASN A 89 2.88 -14.53 -9.07
N GLU A 90 2.26 -15.02 -8.00
CA GLU A 90 2.20 -14.35 -6.70
C GLU A 90 2.77 -15.27 -5.64
N TYR A 91 3.68 -14.74 -4.83
CA TYR A 91 4.46 -15.50 -3.86
C TYR A 91 4.18 -15.03 -2.43
N ASP A 92 4.50 -15.84 -1.42
CA ASP A 92 4.25 -15.42 -0.04
C ASP A 92 5.30 -14.43 0.48
N ASN A 93 6.54 -14.50 -0.01
CA ASN A 93 7.64 -13.65 0.44
C ASN A 93 8.80 -13.60 -0.57
N ILE A 94 9.70 -12.63 -0.38
CA ILE A 94 10.90 -12.44 -1.23
C ILE A 94 11.83 -13.67 -1.25
N PRO A 95 12.11 -14.36 -0.11
CA PRO A 95 12.91 -15.59 -0.14
C PRO A 95 12.40 -16.69 -1.08
N ILE A 96 11.08 -16.89 -1.20
CA ILE A 96 10.53 -17.85 -2.16
C ILE A 96 10.82 -17.41 -3.60
N ILE A 97 10.71 -16.12 -3.90
CA ILE A 97 11.04 -15.57 -5.22
C ILE A 97 12.54 -15.76 -5.51
N TYR A 98 13.40 -15.56 -4.50
CA TYR A 98 14.83 -15.83 -4.60
C TYR A 98 15.11 -17.26 -5.02
N ASN A 99 14.51 -18.23 -4.34
CA ASN A 99 14.72 -19.65 -4.66
C ASN A 99 14.20 -20.02 -6.06
N ASN A 100 13.10 -19.43 -6.51
CA ASN A 100 12.48 -19.79 -7.79
C ASN A 100 13.16 -19.14 -9.01
N TYR A 101 13.70 -17.93 -8.85
CA TYR A 101 14.16 -17.11 -9.99
C TYR A 101 15.62 -16.69 -9.90
N ASN A 102 16.35 -17.11 -8.86
CA ASN A 102 17.69 -16.59 -8.54
C ASN A 102 17.69 -15.04 -8.52
N PHE A 103 16.74 -14.49 -7.76
CA PHE A 103 16.49 -13.06 -7.63
C PHE A 103 17.75 -12.31 -7.19
N ASP A 104 18.06 -11.20 -7.86
CA ASP A 104 19.06 -10.22 -7.41
C ASP A 104 18.40 -8.84 -7.34
N PRO A 105 18.30 -8.22 -6.14
CA PRO A 105 17.67 -6.91 -5.97
C PRO A 105 18.41 -5.76 -6.66
N ASN A 106 19.64 -5.97 -7.15
CA ASN A 106 20.36 -4.98 -7.96
C ASN A 106 20.03 -5.07 -9.46
N ILE A 107 19.50 -6.21 -9.91
CA ILE A 107 19.16 -6.47 -11.31
C ILE A 107 17.65 -6.33 -11.52
N TRP A 108 16.86 -6.83 -10.59
CA TRP A 108 15.40 -6.85 -10.67
C TRP A 108 14.80 -5.49 -10.29
N GLY A 109 13.67 -5.16 -10.92
CA GLY A 109 12.90 -3.98 -10.58
C GLY A 109 11.85 -4.28 -9.53
N MET A 110 12.08 -3.82 -8.31
CA MET A 110 11.09 -3.89 -7.25
C MET A 110 10.24 -2.61 -7.28
N ILE A 111 8.93 -2.73 -7.42
CA ILE A 111 8.01 -1.59 -7.53
C ILE A 111 7.08 -1.59 -6.32
N ALA A 112 6.96 -0.46 -5.64
CA ALA A 112 5.94 -0.27 -4.63
C ALA A 112 5.22 1.06 -4.82
N ILE A 113 3.89 1.01 -4.74
CA ILE A 113 3.06 2.21 -4.76
C ILE A 113 2.73 2.57 -3.31
N VAL A 114 3.04 3.80 -2.95
CA VAL A 114 2.75 4.38 -1.63
C VAL A 114 1.78 5.54 -1.76
N ARG A 115 1.03 5.82 -0.71
CA ARG A 115 0.03 6.87 -0.67
C ARG A 115 0.21 7.70 0.60
N ASP A 116 -0.16 8.97 0.52
CA ASP A 116 -0.24 9.84 1.69
C ASP A 116 -1.02 9.13 2.84
N PRO A 117 -0.48 9.08 4.07
CA PRO A 117 -1.10 8.30 5.14
C PRO A 117 -2.52 8.71 5.50
N LEU A 118 -2.83 10.01 5.52
CA LEU A 118 -4.20 10.50 5.77
C LEU A 118 -5.14 10.02 4.65
N GLU A 119 -4.76 10.24 3.39
CA GLU A 119 -5.54 9.81 2.24
C GLU A 119 -5.78 8.31 2.19
N ARG A 120 -4.77 7.51 2.56
CA ARG A 120 -4.88 6.05 2.63
C ARG A 120 -5.84 5.62 3.74
N PHE A 121 -5.67 6.18 4.94
CA PHE A 121 -6.51 5.87 6.10
C PHE A 121 -7.98 6.19 5.82
N VAL A 122 -8.27 7.42 5.35
CA VAL A 122 -9.63 7.85 4.98
C VAL A 122 -10.21 6.90 3.92
N SER A 123 -9.45 6.57 2.88
CA SER A 123 -9.91 5.63 1.85
C SER A 123 -10.20 4.22 2.39
N GLY A 124 -9.45 3.78 3.40
CA GLY A 124 -9.69 2.52 4.10
C GLY A 124 -10.99 2.55 4.89
N PHE A 125 -11.14 3.56 5.75
CA PHE A 125 -12.27 3.66 6.69
C PHE A 125 -13.59 3.84 5.94
N SER A 126 -13.63 4.76 4.97
CA SER A 126 -14.82 4.98 4.16
C SER A 126 -15.20 3.76 3.31
N ASP A 127 -14.24 3.03 2.74
CA ASP A 127 -14.53 1.81 1.96
C ASP A 127 -15.02 0.67 2.85
N LYS A 128 -14.28 0.35 3.93
CA LYS A 128 -14.50 -0.88 4.71
C LYS A 128 -15.55 -0.75 5.80
N CYS A 129 -15.58 0.39 6.49
CA CYS A 129 -16.39 0.59 7.70
C CYS A 129 -17.70 1.32 7.41
N LEU A 130 -17.67 2.33 6.54
CA LEU A 130 -18.86 3.14 6.25
C LEU A 130 -19.69 2.60 5.07
N ARG A 131 -19.04 2.29 3.94
CA ARG A 131 -19.75 1.87 2.71
C ARG A 131 -20.01 0.37 2.66
N LYS A 132 -18.96 -0.46 2.78
CA LYS A 132 -19.12 -1.93 2.77
C LYS A 132 -19.62 -2.49 4.08
N GLN A 133 -19.46 -1.75 5.17
CA GLN A 133 -19.90 -2.13 6.51
C GLN A 133 -19.50 -3.57 6.85
N SER A 134 -18.23 -3.90 6.61
CA SER A 134 -17.75 -5.28 6.71
C SER A 134 -17.92 -5.89 8.11
N TRP A 135 -18.08 -5.03 9.13
CA TRP A 135 -18.42 -5.38 10.50
C TRP A 135 -19.78 -6.06 10.67
N ARG A 136 -20.72 -5.89 9.73
CA ARG A 136 -22.03 -6.58 9.76
C ARG A 136 -21.90 -8.09 9.55
N ASN A 137 -20.94 -8.51 8.73
CA ASN A 137 -20.69 -9.92 8.45
C ASN A 137 -19.60 -10.50 9.37
N PHE A 138 -18.71 -9.65 9.89
CA PHE A 138 -17.58 -10.04 10.72
C PHE A 138 -17.40 -9.02 11.83
N THR A 139 -17.96 -9.27 13.01
CA THR A 139 -18.06 -8.29 14.12
C THR A 139 -16.71 -7.75 14.61
N ASN A 140 -15.61 -8.45 14.32
CA ASN A 140 -14.25 -8.01 14.64
C ASN A 140 -13.64 -7.02 13.63
N HIS A 141 -14.22 -6.89 12.42
CA HIS A 141 -13.80 -5.88 11.45
C HIS A 141 -14.09 -4.47 11.97
N CYS A 142 -13.35 -3.49 11.44
CA CYS A 142 -13.40 -2.12 11.95
C CYS A 142 -13.15 -2.07 13.46
N GLN A 143 -12.24 -2.91 13.94
CA GLN A 143 -11.82 -3.09 15.34
C GLN A 143 -12.99 -3.32 16.32
N GLY A 144 -14.13 -3.82 15.83
CA GLY A 144 -15.37 -3.94 16.63
C GLY A 144 -15.93 -2.59 17.08
N CYS A 145 -15.69 -1.53 16.30
CA CYS A 145 -16.17 -0.17 16.53
C CYS A 145 -17.23 0.27 15.50
N GLU A 146 -17.60 -0.62 14.58
CA GLU A 146 -18.57 -0.36 13.51
C GLU A 146 -18.21 0.87 12.67
N THR A 147 -18.90 2.00 12.87
CA THR A 147 -18.71 3.28 12.18
C THR A 147 -18.08 4.36 13.08
N ASN A 148 -17.78 4.06 14.35
CA ASN A 148 -17.19 5.01 15.29
C ASN A 148 -15.70 5.22 15.00
N LEU A 149 -15.37 6.38 14.43
CA LEU A 149 -14.00 6.74 14.03
C LEU A 149 -13.03 6.81 15.21
N THR A 150 -13.41 7.45 16.32
CA THR A 150 -12.55 7.61 17.50
C THR A 150 -12.17 6.26 18.09
N CYS A 151 -13.17 5.40 18.36
CA CYS A 151 -12.97 4.04 18.84
C CYS A 151 -12.06 3.25 17.90
N PHE A 152 -12.28 3.36 16.58
CA PHE A 152 -11.49 2.65 15.59
C PHE A 152 -10.02 3.06 15.62
N MET A 153 -9.74 4.37 15.64
CA MET A 153 -8.36 4.90 15.67
C MET A 153 -7.64 4.51 16.97
N GLU A 154 -8.32 4.60 18.11
CA GLU A 154 -7.76 4.23 19.41
C GLU A 154 -7.40 2.74 19.49
N ARG A 155 -8.35 1.87 19.11
CA ARG A 155 -8.12 0.41 19.14
C ARG A 155 -7.07 -0.03 18.13
N LEU A 156 -7.08 0.57 16.94
CA LEU A 156 -6.07 0.30 15.92
C LEU A 156 -4.67 0.73 16.39
N TYR A 157 -4.53 1.93 16.95
CA TYR A 157 -3.25 2.40 17.49
C TYR A 157 -2.78 1.53 18.66
N ALA A 158 -3.65 1.20 19.61
CA ALA A 158 -3.32 0.28 20.70
C ALA A 158 -2.87 -1.10 20.18
N ARG A 159 -3.49 -1.58 19.10
CA ARG A 159 -3.07 -2.81 18.43
C ARG A 159 -1.69 -2.67 17.78
N MET A 160 -1.42 -1.58 17.06
CA MET A 160 -0.09 -1.30 16.50
C MET A 160 0.99 -1.30 17.60
N MET A 161 0.71 -0.68 18.75
CA MET A 161 1.66 -0.65 19.87
C MET A 161 1.94 -2.04 20.46
N ARG A 162 0.94 -2.93 20.52
CA ARG A 162 1.20 -4.31 20.94
C ARG A 162 2.11 -5.06 19.98
N TRP A 163 1.94 -4.86 18.67
CA TRP A 163 2.78 -5.47 17.63
C TRP A 163 4.24 -5.03 17.68
N THR A 164 4.52 -3.84 18.22
CA THR A 164 5.88 -3.31 18.32
C THR A 164 6.55 -3.60 19.67
N THR A 165 5.77 -3.95 20.70
CA THR A 165 6.27 -4.10 22.07
C THR A 165 6.23 -5.53 22.61
N LYS A 166 5.39 -6.41 22.06
CA LYS A 166 5.31 -7.81 22.47
C LYS A 166 6.19 -8.69 21.59
N ASP A 167 6.88 -9.64 22.22
CA ASP A 167 7.60 -10.72 21.53
C ASP A 167 6.66 -11.86 21.10
N GLU A 168 5.39 -11.82 21.51
CA GLU A 168 4.38 -12.81 21.15
C GLU A 168 3.87 -12.62 19.71
N PHE A 169 3.65 -13.75 19.03
CA PHE A 169 3.09 -13.77 17.70
C PHE A 169 1.61 -13.32 17.71
N GLU A 170 1.32 -12.15 17.15
CA GLU A 170 -0.05 -11.75 16.82
C GLU A 170 -0.38 -12.11 15.36
N ARG A 171 -1.47 -12.85 15.14
CA ARG A 171 -1.95 -13.13 13.78
C ARG A 171 -2.56 -11.87 13.16
N GLY A 172 -2.17 -11.58 11.92
CA GLY A 172 -2.71 -10.48 11.14
C GLY A 172 -4.23 -10.59 10.93
N SER A 173 -4.90 -9.45 11.03
CA SER A 173 -6.34 -9.29 10.85
C SER A 173 -6.69 -8.64 9.51
N PHE A 174 -7.99 -8.65 9.17
CA PHE A 174 -8.51 -7.92 8.02
C PHE A 174 -8.17 -6.43 8.10
N ASP A 175 -8.30 -5.81 9.28
CA ASP A 175 -8.02 -4.39 9.45
C ASP A 175 -6.52 -4.11 9.37
N ASP A 176 -5.67 -4.98 9.92
CA ASP A 176 -4.21 -4.83 9.84
C ASP A 176 -3.76 -4.78 8.39
N ASN A 177 -4.39 -5.59 7.52
CA ASN A 177 -4.13 -5.57 6.09
C ASN A 177 -4.42 -4.21 5.45
N HIS A 178 -5.49 -3.54 5.86
CA HIS A 178 -5.96 -2.31 5.22
C HIS A 178 -5.41 -1.02 5.86
N PHE A 179 -5.04 -1.07 7.15
CA PHE A 179 -4.78 0.12 7.94
C PHE A 179 -3.43 0.17 8.63
N PHE A 180 -2.69 -0.94 8.77
CA PHE A 180 -1.32 -0.84 9.31
C PHE A 180 -0.40 -0.02 8.40
N PRO A 181 0.67 0.57 8.94
CA PRO A 181 1.61 1.37 8.18
C PRO A 181 2.14 0.66 6.93
N GLN A 182 2.36 1.42 5.88
CA GLN A 182 2.84 0.92 4.59
C GLN A 182 4.27 0.42 4.72
N ASN A 183 5.09 1.08 5.57
CA ASN A 183 6.46 0.69 5.83
C ASN A 183 6.60 -0.66 6.57
N TRP A 184 5.51 -1.21 7.11
CA TRP A 184 5.47 -2.55 7.70
C TRP A 184 5.24 -3.65 6.67
N ARG A 185 5.20 -3.31 5.37
CA ARG A 185 5.01 -4.25 4.27
C ARG A 185 6.28 -4.40 3.44
N CYS A 186 6.23 -5.31 2.46
CA CYS A 186 7.22 -5.41 1.38
C CYS A 186 8.65 -5.74 1.82
N ASP A 187 8.89 -6.14 3.07
CA ASP A 187 10.24 -6.26 3.61
C ASP A 187 11.08 -4.99 3.36
N PHE A 188 10.46 -3.81 3.49
CA PHE A 188 11.16 -2.54 3.29
C PHE A 188 12.35 -2.38 4.23
N ARG A 189 12.32 -3.03 5.40
CA ARG A 189 13.48 -3.10 6.29
C ARG A 189 14.75 -3.55 5.57
N SER A 190 14.63 -4.55 4.72
CA SER A 190 15.77 -5.15 4.00
C SER A 190 15.95 -4.54 2.62
N TYR A 191 14.86 -4.14 1.95
CA TYR A 191 14.87 -3.83 0.52
C TYR A 191 14.46 -2.41 0.15
N LEU A 192 14.16 -1.48 1.09
CA LEU A 192 13.62 -0.15 0.75
C LEU A 192 14.41 0.59 -0.34
N ASN A 193 15.75 0.53 -0.29
CA ASN A 193 16.61 1.21 -1.26
C ASN A 193 16.63 0.56 -2.65
N HIS A 194 16.12 -0.66 -2.78
CA HIS A 194 15.98 -1.38 -4.05
C HIS A 194 14.61 -1.14 -4.72
N TYR A 195 13.65 -0.57 -3.98
CA TYR A 195 12.33 -0.28 -4.50
C TYR A 195 12.28 1.04 -5.29
N HIS A 196 11.66 0.98 -6.47
CA HIS A 196 11.05 2.12 -7.12
C HIS A 196 9.76 2.48 -6.39
N ILE A 197 9.86 3.50 -5.52
CA ILE A 197 8.71 4.02 -4.76
C ILE A 197 7.95 5.03 -5.62
N ILE A 198 6.72 4.68 -6.00
CA ILE A 198 5.83 5.58 -6.76
C ILE A 198 4.78 6.15 -5.80
N LYS A 199 4.70 7.48 -5.71
CA LYS A 199 3.70 8.17 -4.88
C LYS A 199 2.39 8.30 -5.64
N TYR A 200 1.34 7.65 -5.18
CA TYR A 200 0.01 7.83 -5.70
C TYR A 200 -0.73 8.95 -4.97
N ALA A 201 -1.14 9.97 -5.72
CA ALA A 201 -2.09 10.98 -5.28
C ALA A 201 -3.25 11.06 -6.26
N SER A 202 -4.48 11.13 -5.73
CA SER A 202 -5.68 11.10 -6.56
C SER A 202 -5.82 12.33 -7.49
N SER A 203 -5.12 13.43 -7.17
CA SER A 203 -5.00 14.65 -7.98
C SER A 203 -3.87 14.60 -9.02
N LYS A 204 -2.92 13.67 -8.88
CA LYS A 204 -1.72 13.56 -9.72
C LYS A 204 -1.67 12.25 -10.50
N GLN A 205 -2.80 11.82 -11.04
CA GLN A 205 -2.89 10.54 -11.76
C GLN A 205 -2.01 10.49 -13.01
N SER A 206 -1.82 11.63 -13.68
CA SER A 206 -0.94 11.71 -14.85
C SER A 206 0.53 11.50 -14.46
N GLU A 207 1.01 12.17 -13.40
CA GLU A 207 2.38 11.99 -12.88
C GLU A 207 2.62 10.54 -12.48
N PHE A 208 1.71 9.95 -11.67
CA PHE A 208 1.77 8.54 -11.28
C PHE A 208 1.90 7.60 -12.48
N ARG A 209 1.11 7.83 -13.54
CA ARG A 209 1.12 7.00 -14.73
C ARG A 209 2.43 7.12 -15.48
N GLU A 210 2.94 8.33 -15.69
CA GLU A 210 4.21 8.50 -16.41
C GLU A 210 5.40 7.95 -15.63
N ASP A 211 5.43 8.10 -14.30
CA ASP A 211 6.45 7.48 -13.43
C ASP A 211 6.44 5.96 -13.58
N LEU A 212 5.25 5.34 -13.54
CA LEU A 212 5.11 3.90 -13.73
C LEU A 212 5.57 3.46 -15.12
N ILE A 213 5.16 4.15 -16.19
CA ILE A 213 5.58 3.80 -17.55
C ILE A 213 7.09 3.97 -17.73
N ALA A 214 7.70 5.00 -17.13
CA ALA A 214 9.15 5.18 -17.16
C ALA A 214 9.89 3.99 -16.53
N ILE A 215 9.41 3.50 -15.38
CA ILE A 215 9.95 2.30 -14.75
C ILE A 215 9.77 1.09 -15.66
N LEU A 216 8.58 0.85 -16.21
CA LEU A 216 8.35 -0.30 -17.10
C LEU A 216 9.27 -0.29 -18.33
N ARG A 217 9.48 0.88 -18.95
CA ARG A 217 10.42 1.04 -20.06
C ARG A 217 11.87 0.76 -19.65
N LYS A 218 12.29 1.18 -18.45
CA LYS A 218 13.62 0.87 -17.90
C LYS A 218 13.87 -0.64 -17.83
N TYR A 219 12.83 -1.44 -17.59
CA TYR A 219 12.90 -2.90 -17.54
C TYR A 219 12.48 -3.57 -18.87
N ASN A 220 12.66 -2.86 -19.99
CA ASN A 220 12.46 -3.36 -21.36
C ASN A 220 11.04 -3.88 -21.66
N VAL A 221 10.02 -3.37 -20.96
CA VAL A 221 8.63 -3.64 -21.32
C VAL A 221 8.33 -3.01 -22.68
N SER A 222 7.74 -3.79 -23.60
CA SER A 222 7.51 -3.36 -24.98
C SER A 222 6.63 -2.11 -25.06
N GLU A 223 6.84 -1.27 -26.09
CA GLU A 223 6.04 -0.06 -26.27
C GLU A 223 4.54 -0.37 -26.47
N THR A 224 4.21 -1.53 -27.05
CA THR A 224 2.82 -2.00 -27.18
C THR A 224 2.21 -2.28 -25.80
N SER A 225 2.91 -3.01 -24.93
CA SER A 225 2.47 -3.30 -23.57
C SER A 225 2.38 -2.02 -22.73
N THR A 226 3.36 -1.11 -22.80
CA THR A 226 3.31 0.16 -22.07
C THR A 226 2.19 1.07 -22.56
N ARG A 227 1.91 1.09 -23.87
CA ARG A 227 0.78 1.84 -24.42
C ARG A 227 -0.56 1.30 -23.91
N TYR A 228 -0.75 -0.02 -23.90
CA TYR A 228 -1.94 -0.65 -23.33
C TYR A 228 -2.13 -0.24 -21.85
N ILE A 229 -1.07 -0.37 -21.04
CA ILE A 229 -1.10 0.01 -19.62
C ILE A 229 -1.44 1.51 -19.47
N ARG A 230 -0.76 2.39 -20.21
CA ARG A 230 -1.00 3.84 -20.16
C ARG A 230 -2.45 4.19 -20.48
N THR A 231 -3.02 3.61 -21.55
CA THR A 231 -4.40 3.86 -21.97
C THR A 231 -5.40 3.33 -20.95
N SER A 232 -5.23 2.10 -20.45
CA SER A 232 -6.13 1.49 -19.47
C SER A 232 -6.18 2.26 -18.14
N LEU A 233 -5.05 2.83 -17.70
CA LEU A 233 -5.00 3.67 -16.50
C LEU A 233 -5.65 5.05 -16.68
N SER A 234 -5.87 5.49 -17.93
CA SER A 234 -6.45 6.80 -18.24
C SER A 234 -7.98 6.73 -18.42
N SER A 235 -8.50 5.57 -18.80
CA SER A 235 -9.90 5.41 -19.22
C SER A 235 -10.87 5.01 -18.11
N SER A 236 -10.41 4.73 -16.88
CA SER A 236 -11.28 4.12 -15.87
C SER A 236 -10.95 4.47 -14.42
N ARG A 237 -12.00 4.81 -13.65
CA ARG A 237 -11.93 4.85 -12.19
C ARG A 237 -11.84 3.43 -11.65
N THR A 238 -10.90 3.16 -10.74
CA THR A 238 -10.81 1.85 -10.08
C THR A 238 -12.08 1.54 -9.29
N ARG A 239 -12.51 0.27 -9.28
CA ARG A 239 -13.74 -0.20 -8.59
C ARG A 239 -13.82 0.16 -7.10
N HIS A 240 -12.68 0.33 -6.42
CA HIS A 240 -12.61 0.65 -4.98
C HIS A 240 -12.38 2.13 -4.70
N THR A 241 -12.61 3.01 -5.67
CA THR A 241 -12.49 4.44 -5.44
C THR A 241 -13.56 4.92 -4.46
N THR A 242 -13.12 5.59 -3.41
CA THR A 242 -13.98 6.38 -2.51
C THR A 242 -13.80 7.88 -2.75
N LYS A 243 -13.03 8.26 -3.78
CA LYS A 243 -12.71 9.66 -4.06
C LYS A 243 -14.01 10.42 -4.37
N GLY A 244 -14.25 11.48 -3.62
CA GLY A 244 -15.38 12.39 -3.84
C GLY A 244 -16.72 11.85 -3.31
N THR A 245 -16.74 10.77 -2.52
CA THR A 245 -17.95 10.35 -1.82
C THR A 245 -18.12 11.14 -0.52
N LEU A 246 -19.35 11.28 -0.05
CA LEU A 246 -19.66 12.00 1.20
C LEU A 246 -18.90 11.38 2.38
N GLU A 247 -18.90 10.05 2.49
CA GLU A 247 -18.23 9.35 3.59
C GLU A 247 -16.72 9.60 3.62
N GLN A 248 -16.10 9.79 2.45
CA GLN A 248 -14.68 10.12 2.34
C GLN A 248 -14.40 11.56 2.77
N GLN A 249 -15.25 12.51 2.36
CA GLN A 249 -15.09 13.92 2.71
C GLN A 249 -15.32 14.13 4.21
N GLU A 250 -16.37 13.55 4.77
CA GLU A 250 -16.71 13.65 6.20
C GLU A 250 -15.65 13.00 7.07
N THR A 251 -15.17 11.80 6.72
CA THR A 251 -14.08 11.14 7.46
C THR A 251 -12.81 11.99 7.43
N ARG A 252 -12.46 12.54 6.26
CA ARG A 252 -11.29 13.42 6.12
C ARG A 252 -11.44 14.66 6.99
N GLN A 253 -12.59 15.31 6.95
CA GLN A 253 -12.86 16.50 7.74
C GLN A 253 -12.80 16.21 9.23
N ALA A 254 -13.43 15.11 9.70
CA ALA A 254 -13.43 14.71 11.10
C ALA A 254 -12.04 14.44 11.68
N ILE A 255 -11.07 14.04 10.85
CA ILE A 255 -9.66 13.91 11.25
C ILE A 255 -8.96 15.27 11.23
N LEU A 256 -9.17 16.07 10.19
CA LEU A 256 -8.50 17.38 10.02
C LEU A 256 -8.93 18.43 11.06
N THR A 257 -10.18 18.37 11.55
CA THR A 257 -10.71 19.36 12.52
C THR A 257 -10.59 18.91 13.97
N ASN A 258 -10.06 17.72 14.24
CA ASN A 258 -9.93 17.18 15.57
C ASN A 258 -8.45 16.89 15.87
N HIS A 259 -7.86 17.70 16.76
CA HIS A 259 -6.45 17.58 17.13
C HIS A 259 -6.09 16.17 17.66
N TYR A 260 -6.98 15.54 18.41
CA TYR A 260 -6.77 14.19 18.94
C TYR A 260 -6.72 13.13 17.84
N HIS A 261 -7.64 13.19 16.86
CA HIS A 261 -7.59 12.29 15.70
C HIS A 261 -6.34 12.53 14.86
N MET A 262 -5.94 13.79 14.66
CA MET A 262 -4.74 14.10 13.89
C MET A 262 -3.47 13.60 14.59
N ASP A 263 -3.35 13.78 15.91
CA ASP A 263 -2.25 13.26 16.71
C ASP A 263 -2.17 11.73 16.64
N LEU A 264 -3.30 11.02 16.78
CA LEU A 264 -3.34 9.57 16.59
C LEU A 264 -2.90 9.14 15.19
N LEU A 265 -3.34 9.84 14.15
CA LEU A 265 -2.93 9.56 12.77
C LEU A 265 -1.42 9.72 12.59
N ILE A 266 -0.85 10.81 13.10
CA ILE A 266 0.60 11.05 13.02
C ILE A 266 1.36 9.97 13.79
N LYS A 267 0.90 9.58 14.99
CA LYS A 267 1.52 8.50 15.77
C LYS A 267 1.47 7.15 15.04
N MET A 268 0.32 6.79 14.47
CA MET A 268 0.16 5.55 13.71
C MET A 268 1.08 5.49 12.49
N PHE A 269 1.23 6.60 11.75
CA PHE A 269 1.89 6.60 10.44
C PHE A 269 3.17 7.43 10.36
N TYR A 270 3.77 7.77 11.51
CA TYR A 270 4.95 8.63 11.60
C TYR A 270 6.04 8.21 10.60
N TYR A 271 6.34 6.90 10.57
CA TYR A 271 7.39 6.36 9.71
C TYR A 271 7.03 6.32 8.24
N ASP A 272 5.75 6.21 7.88
CA ASP A 272 5.33 6.37 6.49
C ASP A 272 5.58 7.80 6.01
N PHE A 273 5.32 8.81 6.86
CA PHE A 273 5.62 10.22 6.53
C PHE A 273 7.11 10.44 6.30
N VAL A 274 7.95 9.93 7.21
CA VAL A 274 9.41 10.10 7.14
C VAL A 274 10.02 9.33 5.97
N LEU A 275 9.80 8.01 5.90
CA LEU A 275 10.49 7.14 4.95
C LEU A 275 10.09 7.42 3.50
N PHE A 276 8.80 7.74 3.26
CA PHE A 276 8.33 8.05 1.92
C PHE A 276 8.31 9.56 1.63
N GLY A 277 8.75 10.41 2.55
CA GLY A 277 8.82 11.86 2.36
C GLY A 277 7.46 12.47 2.03
N PHE A 278 6.43 12.12 2.80
CA PHE A 278 5.14 12.81 2.76
C PHE A 278 5.17 13.99 3.74
N PRO A 279 4.50 15.12 3.43
CA PRO A 279 4.41 16.23 4.35
C PRO A 279 3.60 15.80 5.58
N PHE A 280 4.03 16.23 6.77
CA PHE A 280 3.21 16.07 7.97
C PHE A 280 1.97 16.95 7.87
N PRO A 281 0.79 16.47 8.30
CA PRO A 281 -0.38 17.31 8.46
C PRO A 281 -0.08 18.46 9.43
N GLN A 282 -0.56 19.66 9.14
CA GLN A 282 -0.48 20.75 10.10
C GLN A 282 -1.49 20.51 11.22
N LEU A 283 -1.01 20.52 12.46
CA LEU A 283 -1.86 20.57 13.64
C LEU A 283 -2.33 22.02 13.77
N ASN A 284 -3.61 22.25 13.51
CA ASN A 284 -4.26 23.53 13.78
C ASN A 284 -4.73 23.56 15.24
#